data_AF-A0A850BWW7-F1
#
_entry.id   AF-A0A850BWW7-F1
#
_cell.length_a   1.000
_cell.length_b   1.000
_cell.length_c   1.000
_cell.angle_alpha   90.00
_cell.angle_beta   90.00
_cell.angle_gamma   90.00
#
_symmetry.space_group_name_H-M   'P 1'
#
loop_
_entity.id
_entity.type
_entity.pdbx_description
1 polymer ?
#
loop_
_entity_poly.entity_id
_entity_poly.type
_entity_poly.pdbx_seq_one_letter_code
_entity_poly.pdbx_strand_id
1 'polypeptide(L)' 'MPKFPVDAPKAKVIKAFEKHGFRLVREGNHVSMSRENTDGTNTPLTMPNHRTIK' A
#
# COMPACT_ATOMS: atom_id res chain seq x y z
N MET A 1 -29.27 -4.75 -0.53
CA MET A 1 -28.33 -5.49 0.34
C MET A 1 -26.99 -4.77 0.34
N PRO A 2 -26.38 -4.45 1.50
CA PRO A 2 -25.03 -3.91 1.52
C PRO A 2 -24.06 -4.99 1.00
N LYS A 3 -23.20 -4.60 0.08
CA LYS A 3 -22.18 -5.49 -0.47
C LYS A 3 -21.09 -5.65 0.59
N PHE A 4 -20.79 -6.89 0.98
CA PHE A 4 -19.66 -7.14 1.87
C PHE A 4 -18.34 -6.66 1.22
N PRO A 5 -17.35 -6.22 2.02
CA PRO A 5 -16.04 -5.87 1.50
C PRO A 5 -15.45 -7.06 0.72
N VAL A 6 -14.93 -6.78 -0.47
CA VAL A 6 -14.24 -7.76 -1.31
C VAL A 6 -12.75 -7.41 -1.33
N ASP A 7 -11.90 -8.43 -1.48
CA ASP A 7 -10.45 -8.21 -1.58
C ASP A 7 -10.12 -7.18 -2.68
N ALA A 8 -9.25 -6.24 -2.33
CA ALA A 8 -8.87 -5.15 -3.22
C ALA A 8 -7.74 -5.58 -4.16
N PRO A 9 -7.80 -5.28 -5.48
CA PRO A 9 -6.65 -5.48 -6.36
C PRO A 9 -5.42 -4.74 -5.85
N LYS A 10 -4.27 -5.41 -5.79
CA LYS A 10 -2.99 -4.83 -5.30
C LYS A 10 -2.70 -3.46 -5.91
N ALA A 11 -2.90 -3.32 -7.22
CA ALA A 11 -2.65 -2.06 -7.93
C ALA A 11 -3.54 -0.90 -7.43
N LYS A 12 -4.77 -1.18 -6.96
CA LYS A 12 -5.64 -0.16 -6.36
C LYS A 12 -5.16 0.23 -4.96
N VAL A 13 -4.67 -0.74 -4.19
CA VAL A 13 -4.12 -0.52 -2.85
C VAL A 13 -2.85 0.33 -2.93
N ILE A 14 -1.91 -0.01 -3.82
CA ILE A 14 -0.69 0.79 -4.07
C ILE A 14 -1.06 2.22 -4.45
N LYS A 15 -1.96 2.39 -5.42
CA LYS A 15 -2.43 3.73 -5.84
C LYS A 15 -3.09 4.53 -4.72
N ALA A 16 -3.79 3.85 -3.80
CA ALA A 16 -4.37 4.53 -2.63
C ALA A 16 -3.26 5.05 -1.70
N PHE A 17 -2.24 4.24 -1.42
CA PHE A 17 -1.09 4.67 -0.61
C PHE A 17 -0.27 5.78 -1.30
N GLU A 18 -0.07 5.70 -2.62
CA GLU A 18 0.59 6.77 -3.39
C GLU A 18 -0.13 8.12 -3.25
N LYS A 19 -1.47 8.13 -3.28
CA LYS A 19 -2.27 9.34 -3.03
C LYS A 19 -2.11 9.88 -1.60
N HIS A 20 -1.73 9.04 -0.64
CA HIS A 20 -1.42 9.44 0.73
C HIS A 20 0.07 9.79 0.94
N GLY A 21 0.86 9.87 -0.13
CA GLY A 21 2.26 10.28 -0.10
C GLY A 21 3.26 9.15 0.12
N PHE A 22 2.82 7.89 0.12
CA PHE A 22 3.74 6.76 0.10
C PHE A 22 4.35 6.58 -1.29
N ARG A 23 5.56 6.04 -1.33
CA ARG A 23 6.29 5.71 -2.56
C ARG A 23 6.75 4.27 -2.50
N LEU A 24 6.74 3.58 -3.64
CA LEU A 24 7.26 2.22 -3.74
C LEU A 24 8.77 2.20 -3.51
N VAL A 25 9.24 1.40 -2.55
CA VAL A 25 10.66 1.21 -2.26
C VAL A 25 11.15 -0.10 -2.87
N ARG A 26 10.36 -1.16 -2.72
CA ARG A 26 10.71 -2.50 -3.20
C ARG A 26 9.45 -3.30 -3.50
N GLU A 27 9.50 -4.07 -4.58
CA GLU A 27 8.53 -5.12 -4.85
C GLU A 27 9.26 -6.47 -4.94
N GLY A 28 8.93 -7.39 -4.04
CA GLY A 28 9.44 -8.76 -4.01
C GLY A 28 8.36 -9.71 -3.51
N ASN A 29 8.67 -10.62 -2.60
CA ASN A 29 7.63 -11.43 -1.94
C ASN A 29 6.63 -10.55 -1.15
N HIS A 30 7.13 -9.43 -0.63
CA HIS A 30 6.32 -8.36 -0.06
C HIS A 30 6.53 -7.07 -0.87
N VAL A 31 5.56 -6.17 -0.80
CA VAL A 31 5.66 -4.80 -1.29
C VAL A 31 6.01 -3.91 -0.11
N SER A 32 7.11 -3.17 -0.23
CA SER A 32 7.52 -2.17 0.74
C SER A 32 7.37 -0.78 0.15
N MET A 33 6.73 0.11 0.90
CA MET A 33 6.53 1.51 0.59
C MET A 33 7.04 2.39 1.73
N SER A 34 7.34 3.64 1.45
CA SER A 34 7.80 4.62 2.43
C SER A 34 7.15 5.97 2.20
N ARG A 35 6.89 6.71 3.28
CA ARG A 35 6.40 8.09 3.23
C ARG A 35 7.31 8.97 4.07
N GLU A 36 7.77 10.05 3.49
CA GLU A 36 8.45 11.12 4.22
C GLU A 36 7.42 12.00 4.93
N ASN A 37 7.63 12.23 6.22
CA ASN A 37 6.78 13.07 7.05
C ASN A 37 7.35 14.48 7.13
N THR A 38 6.51 15.44 7.50
CA THR A 38 6.91 16.86 7.62
C THR A 38 7.92 17.12 8.73
N ASP A 39 8.04 16.21 9.69
CA ASP A 39 9.04 16.24 10.77
C ASP A 39 10.39 15.60 10.38
N GLY A 40 10.55 15.22 9.11
CA GLY A 40 11.74 14.57 8.58
C GLY A 40 11.85 13.07 8.90
N THR A 41 10.85 12.48 9.57
CA THR A 41 10.81 11.04 9.80
C THR A 41 10.29 10.29 8.57
N ASN A 42 10.56 8.99 8.51
CA ASN A 42 10.05 8.13 7.43
C ASN A 42 9.11 7.07 8.01
N THR A 43 7.89 6.99 7.49
CA THR A 43 6.93 5.94 7.83
C THR A 43 7.03 4.79 6.81
N PRO A 44 7.54 3.62 7.22
CA PRO A 44 7.54 2.43 6.37
C PRO A 44 6.16 1.77 6.36
N LEU A 45 5.83 1.13 5.23
CA LEU A 45 4.66 0.28 5.07
C LEU A 45 5.07 -0.98 4.32
N THR A 46 4.67 -2.15 4.83
CA THR A 46 4.88 -3.43 4.15
C THR A 46 3.53 -4.13 3.99
N MET A 47 3.25 -4.63 2.79
CA MET A 47 2.04 -5.37 2.46
C MET A 47 2.38 -6.64 1.66
N PRO A 48 1.55 -7.69 1.72
CA PRO A 48 1.78 -8.91 0.94
C PRO A 48 1.71 -8.62 -0.56
N ASN A 49 2.53 -9.31 -1.36
CA ASN A 49 2.53 -9.16 -2.83
C ASN A 49 1.58 -10.16 -3.51
N HIS A 50 0.32 -10.19 -3.09
CA HIS A 50 -0.70 -11.01 -3.73
C HIS A 50 -1.46 -10.22 -4.80
N ARG A 51 -2.13 -10.89 -5.75
CA ARG A 51 -2.92 -10.20 -6.79
C ARG A 51 -4.06 -9.36 -6.18
N THR A 52 -4.64 -9.86 -5.10
CA THR A 52 -5.67 -9.22 -4.30
C THR A 52 -5.24 -9.19 -2.84
N ILE A 53 -5.59 -8.13 -2.14
CA ILE A 53 -5.28 -7.86 -0.73
C ILE A 53 -6.59 -7.93 0.04
N LYS A 54 -6.60 -8.74 1.10
CA LYS A 54 -7.76 -8.96 1.97
C LYS A 54 -7.80 -7.95 3.10
#